data_AF-A0AA87IJX4-F1
#
_entry.id   AF-A0AA87IJX4-F1
#
_cell.length_a   1.000
_cell.length_b   1.000
_cell.length_c   1.000
_cell.angle_alpha   90.00
_cell.angle_beta   90.00
_cell.angle_gamma   90.00
#
_symmetry.space_group_name_H-M   'P 1'
#
loop_
_entity.id
_entity.type
_entity.pdbx_description
1 polymer ?
#
loop_
_entity_poly.entity_id
_entity_poly.type
_entity_poly.pdbx_seq_one_letter_code
_entity_poly.pdbx_strand_id
1 'polypeptide(L)'
;MSKGKAGKVYGGMRLPWIETDIGDNFAPLRSVDWQIHIYGKAQPELIDFARSQSLQLHEFAWEARMQDAGFKQDALYLIRPDGHVALASDKQWVRVLKMYLEAFGIVAFGAE
;
A
#
# COMPACT_ATOMS: atom_id res chain seq x y z
N MET A 1 10.44 -5.13 9.51
CA MET A 1 9.69 -4.64 10.69
C MET A 1 8.60 -3.70 10.21
N SER A 2 7.39 -3.78 10.72
CA SER A 2 6.29 -2.93 10.23
C SER A 2 6.12 -1.65 11.06
N LYS A 3 5.64 -0.55 10.46
CA LYS A 3 5.50 0.77 11.11
C LYS A 3 4.22 1.52 10.71
N GLY A 4 3.81 2.48 11.53
CA GLY A 4 2.76 3.44 11.22
C GLY A 4 1.33 2.91 11.35
N LYS A 5 0.37 3.81 11.16
CA LYS A 5 -1.08 3.57 11.26
C LYS A 5 -1.81 4.55 10.34
N ALA A 6 -2.84 4.07 9.66
CA ALA A 6 -3.81 4.90 8.97
C ALA A 6 -5.22 4.32 9.15
N GLY A 7 -6.15 5.14 9.64
CA GLY A 7 -7.45 4.64 10.12
C GLY A 7 -7.27 3.61 11.23
N LYS A 8 -7.83 2.40 11.05
CA LYS A 8 -7.64 1.26 11.96
C LYS A 8 -6.54 0.31 11.50
N VAL A 9 -5.98 0.51 10.31
CA VAL A 9 -4.91 -0.34 9.74
C VAL A 9 -3.55 0.14 10.21
N TYR A 10 -2.69 -0.79 10.63
CA TYR A 10 -1.35 -0.49 11.14
C TYR A 10 -0.32 -1.50 10.64
N GLY A 11 0.95 -1.10 10.70
CA GLY A 11 2.06 -1.96 10.32
C GLY A 11 2.06 -3.27 11.12
N GLY A 12 2.13 -4.39 10.40
CA GLY A 12 2.19 -5.75 10.96
C GLY A 12 0.85 -6.46 10.92
N MET A 13 -0.23 -5.70 10.69
CA MET A 13 -1.56 -6.24 10.47
C MET A 13 -1.62 -6.98 9.13
N ARG A 14 -2.36 -8.09 9.08
CA ARG A 14 -2.75 -8.69 7.80
C ARG A 14 -3.61 -7.68 7.04
N LEU A 15 -3.40 -7.54 5.73
CA LEU A 15 -4.24 -6.64 4.91
C LEU A 15 -5.72 -6.98 5.13
N PRO A 16 -6.57 -6.01 5.58
CA PRO A 16 -8.01 -6.26 5.65
C PRO A 16 -8.53 -6.56 4.25
N TRP A 17 -9.28 -7.64 4.12
CA TRP A 17 -9.90 -7.99 2.84
C TRP A 17 -11.10 -7.09 2.59
N ILE A 18 -11.23 -6.61 1.35
CA ILE A 18 -12.43 -5.96 0.86
C ILE A 18 -12.77 -6.47 -0.53
N GLU A 19 -14.07 -6.65 -0.77
CA GLU A 19 -14.60 -6.77 -2.12
C GLU A 19 -14.58 -5.39 -2.79
N THR A 20 -14.36 -5.37 -4.10
CA THR A 20 -14.39 -4.21 -4.97
C THR A 20 -15.27 -4.52 -6.17
N ASP A 21 -15.77 -3.51 -6.87
CA ASP A 21 -16.68 -3.75 -8.01
C ASP A 21 -16.02 -4.52 -9.17
N ILE A 22 -14.69 -4.59 -9.18
CA ILE A 22 -13.88 -5.29 -10.18
C ILE A 22 -13.17 -6.54 -9.62
N GLY A 23 -13.47 -6.97 -8.39
CA GLY A 23 -12.82 -8.12 -7.74
C GLY A 23 -12.56 -7.87 -6.25
N ASP A 24 -11.30 -7.99 -5.81
CA ASP A 24 -10.91 -7.73 -4.42
C ASP A 24 -9.50 -7.15 -4.32
N ASN A 25 -9.16 -6.62 -3.15
CA ASN A 25 -7.84 -6.05 -2.87
C ASN A 25 -6.74 -7.09 -2.60
N PHE A 26 -7.03 -8.38 -2.68
CA PHE A 26 -6.07 -9.49 -2.55
C PHE A 26 -5.61 -10.02 -3.91
N ALA A 27 -6.39 -9.83 -4.98
CA ALA A 27 -6.02 -10.23 -6.33
C ALA A 27 -4.62 -9.73 -6.76
N PRO A 28 -4.19 -8.49 -6.43
CA PRO A 28 -2.84 -8.02 -6.73
C PRO A 28 -1.71 -8.78 -6.00
N LEU A 29 -1.99 -9.42 -4.87
CA LEU A 29 -1.00 -10.17 -4.09
C LEU A 29 -0.46 -11.42 -4.82
N ARG A 30 -1.08 -11.82 -5.93
CA ARG A 30 -0.60 -12.93 -6.78
C ARG A 30 0.77 -12.65 -7.40
N SER A 31 1.21 -11.39 -7.49
CA SER A 31 2.55 -11.06 -7.97
C SER A 31 3.66 -11.45 -6.99
N VAL A 32 3.33 -11.70 -5.71
CA VAL A 32 4.29 -12.04 -4.65
C VAL A 32 5.44 -11.01 -4.56
N ASP A 33 5.13 -9.74 -4.84
CA ASP A 33 6.06 -8.62 -4.75
C ASP A 33 5.55 -7.53 -3.78
N TRP A 34 6.41 -6.56 -3.49
CA TRP A 34 6.08 -5.37 -2.73
C TRP A 34 5.16 -4.45 -3.52
N GLN A 35 4.11 -3.95 -2.87
CA GLN A 35 3.05 -3.21 -3.55
C GLN A 35 2.59 -2.02 -2.71
N ILE A 36 2.24 -0.93 -3.36
CA ILE A 36 1.61 0.25 -2.75
C ILE A 36 0.12 0.18 -3.04
N HIS A 37 -0.70 0.18 -1.99
CA HIS A 37 -2.15 0.24 -2.12
C HIS A 37 -2.63 1.62 -1.68
N ILE A 38 -3.49 2.24 -2.49
CA ILE A 38 -4.20 3.47 -2.19
C ILE A 38 -5.70 3.19 -2.31
N TYR A 39 -6.43 3.34 -1.20
CA TYR A 39 -7.89 3.28 -1.20
C TYR A 39 -8.41 4.70 -1.41
N GLY A 40 -8.68 5.05 -2.66
CA GLY A 40 -8.87 6.41 -3.14
C GLY A 40 -7.95 6.70 -4.31
N LYS A 41 -7.33 7.88 -4.32
CA LYS A 41 -6.51 8.37 -5.44
C LYS A 41 -5.07 8.64 -5.04
N ALA A 42 -4.13 8.13 -5.83
CA ALA A 42 -2.71 8.37 -5.70
C ALA A 42 -2.33 9.77 -6.19
N GLN A 43 -1.42 10.41 -5.47
CA GLN A 43 -0.82 11.69 -5.85
C GLN A 43 0.23 11.46 -6.94
N PRO A 44 0.38 12.40 -7.91
CA PRO A 44 1.36 12.27 -8.98
C PRO A 44 2.78 11.97 -8.50
N GLU A 45 3.21 12.66 -7.43
CA GLU A 45 4.54 12.46 -6.84
C GLU A 45 4.75 11.01 -6.35
N LEU A 46 3.70 10.40 -5.77
CA LEU A 46 3.76 9.01 -5.34
C LEU A 46 3.82 8.04 -6.51
N ILE A 47 3.06 8.31 -7.58
CA ILE A 47 3.05 7.48 -8.80
C ILE A 47 4.44 7.50 -9.45
N ASP A 48 5.04 8.68 -9.60
CA ASP A 48 6.37 8.81 -10.19
C ASP A 48 7.45 8.16 -9.32
N PHE A 49 7.34 8.30 -7.99
CA PHE A 49 8.22 7.60 -7.07
C PHE A 49 8.08 6.08 -7.17
N ALA A 50 6.85 5.55 -7.17
CA ALA A 50 6.60 4.12 -7.30
C ALA A 50 7.22 3.55 -8.58
N ARG A 51 7.03 4.26 -9.71
CA ARG A 51 7.65 3.90 -11.01
C ARG A 51 9.17 3.90 -10.92
N SER A 52 9.78 4.89 -10.26
CA SER A 52 11.25 4.96 -10.11
C SER A 52 11.83 3.84 -9.25
N GLN A 53 11.01 3.22 -8.40
CA GLN A 53 11.40 2.12 -7.52
C GLN A 53 10.92 0.75 -8.05
N SER A 54 10.33 0.71 -9.25
CA SER A 54 9.68 -0.47 -9.84
C SER A 54 8.61 -1.11 -8.93
N LEU A 55 8.01 -0.32 -8.03
CA LEU A 55 6.95 -0.77 -7.14
C LEU A 55 5.60 -0.69 -7.85
N GLN A 56 4.81 -1.77 -7.77
CA GLN A 56 3.44 -1.73 -8.25
C GLN A 56 2.60 -0.83 -7.36
N LEU A 57 1.82 0.07 -7.96
CA LEU A 57 0.87 0.91 -7.26
C LEU A 57 -0.54 0.56 -7.73
N HIS A 58 -1.41 0.28 -6.76
CA HIS A 58 -2.81 -0.08 -6.99
C HIS A 58 -3.72 0.97 -6.35
N GLU A 59 -4.58 1.56 -7.16
CA GLU A 59 -5.65 2.44 -6.71
C GLU A 59 -6.97 1.65 -6.67
N PHE A 60 -7.67 1.73 -5.55
CA PHE A 60 -9.00 1.18 -5.38
C PHE A 60 -9.96 2.35 -5.19
N ALA A 61 -10.94 2.52 -6.08
CA ALA A 61 -11.92 3.59 -5.98
C ALA A 61 -12.57 3.58 -4.58
N TRP A 62 -12.57 4.72 -3.89
CA TRP A 62 -13.01 4.77 -2.50
C TRP A 62 -14.50 4.45 -2.35
N GLU A 63 -14.82 3.61 -1.37
CA GLU A 63 -16.19 3.24 -1.02
C GLU A 63 -16.38 3.21 0.49
N ALA A 64 -17.61 3.45 0.95
CA ALA A 64 -17.93 3.50 2.38
C ALA A 64 -17.51 2.23 3.14
N ARG A 65 -17.66 1.05 2.53
CA ARG A 65 -17.25 -0.26 3.10
C ARG A 65 -15.76 -0.31 3.47
N MET A 66 -14.91 0.46 2.79
CA MET A 66 -13.48 0.50 3.06
C MET A 66 -13.19 1.18 4.39
N GLN A 67 -14.00 2.18 4.78
CA GLN A 67 -13.92 2.80 6.10
C GLN A 67 -14.31 1.81 7.21
N ASP A 68 -15.33 0.99 6.97
CA ASP A 68 -15.77 -0.05 7.92
C ASP A 68 -14.70 -1.12 8.10
N ALA A 69 -14.04 -1.53 7.00
CA ALA A 69 -12.86 -2.39 6.99
C ALA A 69 -11.62 -1.75 7.66
N GLY A 70 -11.68 -0.46 7.97
CA GLY A 70 -10.68 0.26 8.76
C GLY A 70 -9.69 1.07 7.94
N PHE A 71 -9.83 1.11 6.61
CA PHE A 71 -9.00 1.96 5.77
C PHE A 71 -9.35 3.44 5.96
N LYS A 72 -8.38 4.27 5.61
CA LYS A 72 -8.52 5.71 5.46
C LYS A 72 -8.37 6.08 4.00
N GLN A 73 -9.28 6.93 3.52
CA GLN A 73 -9.27 7.44 2.15
C GLN A 73 -7.95 8.16 1.84
N ASP A 74 -7.40 7.89 0.66
CA ASP A 74 -6.18 8.48 0.10
C ASP A 74 -4.92 8.27 0.96
N ALA A 75 -4.95 7.34 1.92
CA ALA A 75 -3.79 6.98 2.72
C ALA A 75 -2.89 5.98 1.99
N LEU A 76 -1.61 5.95 2.39
CA LEU A 76 -0.58 5.08 1.82
C LEU A 76 -0.43 3.80 2.64
N TYR A 77 -0.52 2.66 1.96
CA TYR A 77 -0.24 1.34 2.54
C TYR A 77 0.80 0.62 1.70
N LEU A 78 1.97 0.33 2.26
CA LEU A 78 2.95 -0.57 1.66
C LEU A 78 2.63 -1.99 2.11
N ILE A 79 2.43 -2.89 1.17
CA ILE A 79 2.06 -4.28 1.40
C ILE A 79 3.24 -5.18 1.08
N ARG A 80 3.49 -6.14 1.97
CA ARG A 80 4.52 -7.17 1.82
C ARG A 80 4.05 -8.25 0.83
N PRO A 81 4.99 -8.97 0.21
CA PRO A 81 4.70 -10.16 -0.60
C PRO A 81 3.81 -11.21 0.09
N ASP A 82 3.84 -11.29 1.42
CA ASP A 82 3.04 -12.23 2.21
C ASP A 82 1.64 -11.70 2.60
N GLY A 83 1.25 -10.53 2.10
CA GLY A 83 -0.05 -9.91 2.35
C GLY A 83 -0.19 -9.18 3.68
N HIS A 84 0.91 -8.89 4.40
CA HIS A 84 0.89 -8.03 5.58
C HIS A 84 1.22 -6.57 5.25
N VAL A 85 0.65 -5.65 6.01
CA VAL A 85 0.98 -4.23 5.92
C VAL A 85 2.37 -4.00 6.51
N ALA A 86 3.29 -3.49 5.69
CA ALA A 86 4.63 -3.09 6.10
C ALA A 86 4.62 -1.69 6.70
N LEU A 87 3.98 -0.75 6.01
CA LEU A 87 3.90 0.65 6.38
C LEU A 87 2.48 1.15 6.15
N ALA A 88 1.91 1.85 7.12
CA ALA A 88 0.67 2.61 6.96
C ALA A 88 0.91 4.09 7.30
N SER A 89 0.50 4.98 6.41
CA SER A 89 0.66 6.43 6.57
C SER A 89 -0.61 7.17 6.15
N ASP A 90 -1.10 8.02 7.05
CA ASP A 90 -2.32 8.83 6.88
C ASP A 90 -2.30 9.77 5.66
N LYS A 91 -1.11 10.04 5.10
CA LYS A 91 -0.93 10.73 3.83
C LYS A 91 0.15 10.03 2.99
N GLN A 92 0.23 10.42 1.74
CA GLN A 92 1.13 9.86 0.74
C GLN A 92 2.53 10.50 0.75
N TRP A 93 3.14 10.60 1.94
CA TRP A 93 4.47 11.20 2.09
C TRP A 93 5.54 10.30 1.45
N VAL A 94 5.99 10.65 0.24
CA VAL A 94 7.06 9.94 -0.47
C VAL A 94 8.32 9.83 0.39
N ARG A 95 8.67 10.86 1.15
CA ARG A 95 9.81 10.83 2.08
C ARG A 95 9.71 9.68 3.11
N VAL A 96 8.52 9.43 3.66
CA VAL A 96 8.31 8.37 4.66
C VAL A 96 8.46 6.99 4.02
N LEU A 97 7.90 6.81 2.82
CA LEU A 97 8.05 5.57 2.07
C LEU A 97 9.52 5.32 1.71
N LYS A 98 10.21 6.31 1.14
CA LYS A 98 11.63 6.23 0.77
C LYS A 98 12.50 5.84 1.97
N MET A 99 12.36 6.54 3.10
CA MET A 99 13.11 6.22 4.32
C MET A 99 12.84 4.78 4.81
N TYR A 100 11.61 4.29 4.65
CA TYR A 100 11.26 2.93 5.03
C TYR A 100 11.93 1.90 4.12
N LEU A 101 11.89 2.09 2.79
CA LEU A 101 12.52 1.20 1.83
C LEU A 101 14.04 1.13 2.05
N GLU A 102 14.70 2.29 2.21
CA GLU A 102 16.14 2.40 2.46
C GLU A 102 16.54 1.72 3.78
N ALA A 103 15.78 1.95 4.86
CA ALA A 103 16.11 1.40 6.17
C ALA A 103 16.06 -0.14 6.23
N PHE A 104 15.34 -0.79 5.30
CA PHE A 104 15.20 -2.24 5.25
C PHE A 104 15.79 -2.87 3.98
N GLY A 105 16.43 -2.08 3.11
CA GLY A 105 16.99 -2.57 1.84
C GLY A 105 15.93 -3.20 0.93
N ILE A 106 14.71 -2.67 0.95
CA ILE A 106 13.59 -3.23 0.17
C ILE A 106 13.71 -2.78 -1.28
N VAL A 107 13.70 -3.76 -2.18
CA VAL A 107 13.64 -3.58 -3.63
C VAL A 107 12.48 -4.42 -4.18
N ALA A 108 11.83 -3.94 -5.24
CA ALA A 108 10.86 -4.74 -5.96
C ALA A 108 11.56 -5.93 -6.61
N PHE A 109 10.95 -7.12 -6.55
CA PHE A 109 11.52 -8.33 -7.18
C PHE A 109 11.56 -8.23 -8.70
N GLY A 110 10.63 -7.49 -9.31
CA GLY A 110 10.59 -7.26 -10.77
C GLY A 110 11.52 -6.16 -11.29
N ALA A 111 12.41 -5.59 -10.45
CA ALA A 111 13.42 -4.63 -10.90
C ALA A 111 14.63 -5.37 -11.52
N GLU A 112 14.49 -5.76 -12.79
CA GLU A 112 15.63 -6.00 -13.69
C GLU A 112 15.94 -4.76 -14.52
#